data_AF-A0A9E5GHK6-F1
#
_entry.id   AF-A0A9E5GHK6-F1
#
_cell.length_a   1.000
_cell.length_b   1.000
_cell.length_c   1.000
_cell.angle_alpha   90.00
_cell.angle_beta   90.00
_cell.angle_gamma   90.00
#
_symmetry.space_group_name_H-M   'P 1'
#
loop_
_entity.id
_entity.type
_entity.pdbx_description
1 polymer ?
#
loop_
_entity_poly.entity_id
_entity_poly.type
_entity_poly.pdbx_seq_one_letter_code
_entity_poly.pdbx_strand_id
1 'polypeptide(L)'
;MKKFMVFAIICVFCVSTLFAQGVRESAKQELIINSYMSDEAPKNAFAAVVAEFERQNPDIAVTVNTTAHEQFKTLLPSWLTSRQAPDVVTWFAGYRMQSFAKRGLLEPINDVFPGGSFEVEFPQSFKGASSYDGDIYFMPQSWYWWAVYYNKAVFNRLGLSIPETWDEFLAVCEVLKRNGVSPIAMGAKETWTVGGWFDYMNSAVNGGEFHQQLTMGEIPYTDPRVRKTFEYLIDLSQRGYFQPNATSYAWQEAATLLFKGDAGMYLMGQFVFDVAPADLKGDID
;
A
#
# COMPACT_ATOMS: atom_id res chain seq x y z
N MET A 1 -63.43 48.73 -12.81
CA MET A 1 -62.65 49.10 -11.62
C MET A 1 -61.44 49.89 -12.08
N LYS A 2 -61.14 51.00 -11.40
CA LYS A 2 -60.36 52.14 -11.91
C LYS A 2 -58.85 51.89 -11.78
N LYS A 3 -58.11 52.34 -12.79
CA LYS A 3 -56.65 52.54 -12.79
C LYS A 3 -56.25 53.41 -11.60
N PHE A 4 -55.16 53.06 -10.92
CA PHE A 4 -54.41 54.01 -10.10
C PHE A 4 -52.92 53.94 -10.43
N MET A 5 -52.48 55.07 -10.97
CA MET A 5 -51.11 55.50 -11.18
C MET A 5 -50.76 56.34 -9.95
N VAL A 6 -49.67 56.05 -9.24
CA VAL A 6 -49.15 56.93 -8.18
C VAL A 6 -47.66 57.11 -8.35
N PHE A 7 -47.34 58.33 -8.76
CA PHE A 7 -46.22 59.22 -8.45
C PHE A 7 -44.93 58.69 -7.81
N ALA A 8 -43.84 59.13 -8.44
CA ALA A 8 -42.47 59.10 -7.97
C ALA A 8 -42.26 59.90 -6.67
N ILE A 9 -41.44 59.34 -5.77
CA ILE A 9 -40.63 60.10 -4.82
C ILE A 9 -39.17 59.85 -5.19
N ILE A 10 -38.54 60.92 -5.70
CA ILE A 10 -37.11 61.02 -5.94
C ILE A 10 -36.43 61.12 -4.57
N CYS A 11 -35.84 60.03 -4.09
CA CYS A 11 -34.84 60.07 -3.03
C CYS A 11 -33.46 60.14 -3.68
N VAL A 12 -32.89 61.35 -3.69
CA VAL A 12 -31.46 61.57 -3.94
C VAL A 12 -30.69 60.95 -2.78
N PHE A 13 -30.22 59.71 -2.97
CA PHE A 13 -29.13 59.17 -2.17
C PHE A 13 -27.84 59.36 -2.97
N CYS A 14 -27.01 60.31 -2.53
CA CYS A 14 -25.59 60.34 -2.85
C CYS A 14 -24.96 59.04 -2.37
N VAL A 15 -24.91 58.02 -3.24
CA VAL A 15 -24.04 56.87 -3.04
C VAL A 15 -22.71 57.27 -3.65
N SER A 16 -21.79 57.64 -2.77
CA SER A 16 -20.37 57.76 -3.07
C SER A 16 -19.88 56.48 -3.75
N THR A 17 -19.45 56.61 -5.00
CA THR A 17 -18.68 55.60 -5.72
C THR A 17 -17.32 55.45 -5.06
N LEU A 18 -17.26 54.62 -4.00
CA LEU A 18 -16.03 53.94 -3.61
C LEU A 18 -15.87 52.75 -4.56
N PHE A 19 -15.04 52.94 -5.59
CA PHE A 19 -14.42 51.83 -6.31
C PHE A 19 -13.53 51.09 -5.32
N ALA A 20 -14.11 50.18 -4.54
CA ALA A 20 -13.38 49.08 -3.97
C ALA A 20 -13.03 48.16 -5.15
N GLN A 21 -11.83 48.32 -5.70
CA GLN A 21 -11.15 47.24 -6.40
C GLN A 21 -10.93 46.14 -5.35
N GLY A 22 -11.99 45.37 -5.07
CA GLY A 22 -11.84 44.06 -4.49
C GLY A 22 -11.01 43.28 -5.48
N VAL A 23 -9.78 42.95 -5.09
CA VAL A 23 -9.07 41.82 -5.68
C VAL A 23 -10.05 40.67 -5.58
N ARG A 24 -10.66 40.27 -6.71
CA ARG A 24 -11.31 38.98 -6.81
C ARG A 24 -10.18 37.98 -6.62
N GLU A 25 -9.98 37.53 -5.40
CA GLU A 25 -9.23 36.31 -5.12
C GLU A 25 -9.97 35.24 -5.91
N SER A 26 -9.39 34.83 -7.04
CA SER A 26 -9.92 33.73 -7.83
C SER A 26 -9.99 32.53 -6.89
N ALA A 27 -11.14 31.87 -6.82
CA ALA A 27 -11.22 30.61 -6.08
C ALA A 27 -10.14 29.68 -6.63
N LYS A 28 -9.27 29.18 -5.75
CA LYS A 28 -8.21 28.25 -6.14
C LYS A 28 -8.84 27.05 -6.83
N GLN A 29 -8.17 26.53 -7.85
CA GLN A 29 -8.56 25.24 -8.41
C GLN A 29 -8.33 24.17 -7.34
N GLU A 30 -9.33 23.34 -7.07
CA GLU A 30 -9.19 22.23 -6.14
C GLU A 30 -8.69 20.98 -6.87
N LEU A 31 -7.70 20.31 -6.27
CA LEU A 31 -7.19 19.01 -6.69
C LEU A 31 -7.45 18.00 -5.56
N ILE A 32 -8.22 16.97 -5.85
CA ILE A 32 -8.68 15.97 -4.88
C ILE A 32 -7.83 14.71 -4.99
N ILE A 33 -7.16 14.35 -3.90
CA ILE A 33 -6.39 13.12 -3.77
C ILE A 33 -7.08 12.19 -2.78
N ASN A 34 -7.40 10.96 -3.20
CA ASN A 34 -7.78 9.91 -2.26
C ASN A 34 -6.56 9.04 -1.97
N SER A 35 -6.19 8.90 -0.69
CA SER A 35 -4.99 8.14 -0.30
C SER A 35 -5.27 7.01 0.69
N TYR A 36 -4.68 5.84 0.46
CA TYR A 36 -4.66 4.72 1.42
C TYR A 36 -3.58 4.86 2.51
N MET A 37 -2.67 5.84 2.39
CA MET A 37 -1.51 6.02 3.26
C MET A 37 -1.96 6.53 4.64
N SER A 38 -2.60 5.65 5.42
CA SER A 38 -3.19 5.98 6.72
C SER A 38 -2.24 5.89 7.90
N ASP A 39 -1.15 5.13 7.74
CA ASP A 39 -0.13 4.98 8.77
C ASP A 39 0.70 6.27 8.91
N GLU A 40 1.18 6.54 10.13
CA GLU A 40 1.74 7.85 10.48
C GLU A 40 2.91 8.27 9.59
N ALA A 41 3.90 7.40 9.43
CA ALA A 41 5.10 7.69 8.64
C ALA A 41 4.79 8.01 7.16
N PRO A 42 4.09 7.15 6.39
CA PRO A 42 3.76 7.45 5.00
C PRO A 42 2.79 8.63 4.87
N LYS A 43 1.85 8.82 5.81
CA LYS A 43 0.94 9.98 5.81
C LYS A 43 1.71 11.29 5.93
N ASN A 44 2.66 11.37 6.87
CA ASN A 44 3.47 12.57 7.09
C ASN A 44 4.38 12.87 5.89
N ALA A 45 5.00 11.84 5.31
CA ALA A 45 5.81 11.99 4.11
C ALA A 45 4.98 12.53 2.93
N PHE A 46 3.77 12.00 2.73
CA PHE A 46 2.89 12.45 1.65
C PHE A 46 2.40 13.89 1.87
N ALA A 47 2.08 14.27 3.12
CA ALA A 47 1.70 15.63 3.46
C ALA A 47 2.81 16.65 3.16
N ALA A 48 4.09 16.28 3.36
CA ALA A 48 5.22 17.14 3.02
C ALA A 48 5.34 17.38 1.49
N VAL A 49 5.08 16.35 0.68
CA VAL A 49 5.05 16.47 -0.79
C VAL A 49 3.92 17.41 -1.23
N VAL A 50 2.74 17.26 -0.63
CA VAL A 50 1.58 18.12 -0.93
C VAL A 50 1.86 19.57 -0.57
N ALA A 51 2.43 19.83 0.61
CA ALA A 51 2.78 21.18 1.04
C ALA A 51 3.78 21.86 0.08
N GLU A 52 4.77 21.11 -0.39
CA GLU A 52 5.73 21.62 -1.37
C GLU A 52 5.08 21.88 -2.74
N PHE A 53 4.16 21.01 -3.18
CA PHE A 53 3.39 21.22 -4.41
C PHE A 53 2.54 22.50 -4.33
N GLU A 54 1.78 22.70 -3.24
CA GLU A 54 0.97 23.92 -3.06
C GLU A 54 1.83 25.18 -2.96
N ARG A 55 3.04 25.08 -2.38
CA ARG A 55 4.00 26.19 -2.34
C ARG A 55 4.47 26.59 -3.74
N GLN A 56 4.66 25.63 -4.63
CA GLN A 56 5.07 25.86 -6.02
C GLN A 56 3.89 26.24 -6.93
N ASN A 57 2.66 25.89 -6.54
CA ASN A 57 1.44 26.09 -7.33
C ASN A 57 0.39 26.82 -6.49
N PRO A 58 0.57 28.13 -6.21
CA PRO A 58 -0.27 28.86 -5.25
C PRO A 58 -1.76 28.95 -5.64
N ASP A 59 -2.07 28.76 -6.93
CA ASP A 59 -3.42 28.81 -7.49
C ASP A 59 -4.18 27.48 -7.38
N ILE A 60 -3.51 26.41 -6.93
CA ILE A 60 -4.07 25.08 -6.71
C ILE A 60 -4.13 24.80 -5.21
N ALA A 61 -5.29 24.35 -4.72
CA ALA A 61 -5.47 23.83 -3.38
C ALA A 61 -5.61 22.30 -3.44
N VAL A 62 -4.91 21.57 -2.57
CA VAL A 62 -4.92 20.11 -2.57
C VAL A 62 -5.70 19.57 -1.37
N THR A 63 -6.77 18.82 -1.66
CA THR A 63 -7.55 18.12 -0.65
C THR A 63 -7.16 16.65 -0.62
N VAL A 64 -6.54 16.20 0.49
CA VAL A 64 -6.16 14.77 0.67
C VAL A 64 -7.14 14.05 1.57
N ASN A 65 -7.96 13.18 0.99
CA ASN A 65 -8.86 12.28 1.71
C ASN A 65 -8.13 10.99 2.06
N THR A 66 -7.69 10.86 3.32
CA THR A 66 -7.00 9.65 3.79
C THR A 66 -8.00 8.63 4.34
N THR A 67 -8.00 7.41 3.82
CA THR A 67 -8.84 6.30 4.30
C THR A 67 -7.96 5.12 4.70
N ALA A 68 -8.36 4.38 5.74
CA ALA A 68 -7.64 3.18 6.18
C ALA A 68 -7.50 2.15 5.05
N HIS A 69 -6.34 1.49 4.99
CA HIS A 69 -5.92 0.65 3.85
C HIS A 69 -7.00 -0.35 3.37
N GLU A 70 -7.54 -1.17 4.27
CA GLU A 70 -8.54 -2.19 3.93
C GLU A 70 -9.85 -1.57 3.42
N GLN A 71 -10.27 -0.46 4.02
CA GLN A 71 -11.46 0.28 3.60
C GLN A 71 -11.24 1.00 2.27
N PHE A 72 -10.04 1.50 2.01
CA PHE A 72 -9.71 2.14 0.73
C PHE A 72 -9.89 1.17 -0.44
N LYS A 73 -9.45 -0.08 -0.29
CA LYS A 73 -9.59 -1.13 -1.32
C LYS A 73 -11.05 -1.40 -1.70
N THR A 74 -11.98 -1.28 -0.76
CA THR A 74 -13.41 -1.53 -1.01
C THR A 74 -14.11 -0.32 -1.63
N LEU A 75 -13.69 0.89 -1.28
CA LEU A 75 -14.29 2.13 -1.76
C LEU A 75 -13.78 2.57 -3.13
N LEU A 76 -12.50 2.32 -3.44
CA LEU A 76 -11.86 2.81 -4.67
C LEU A 76 -12.63 2.48 -5.96
N PRO A 77 -13.09 1.24 -6.20
CA PRO A 77 -13.83 0.94 -7.43
C PRO A 77 -15.08 1.80 -7.62
N SER A 78 -15.76 2.17 -6.52
CA SER A 78 -16.96 3.02 -6.58
C SER A 78 -16.60 4.47 -6.90
N TRP A 79 -15.55 5.00 -6.28
CA TRP A 79 -15.06 6.36 -6.50
C TRP A 79 -14.65 6.59 -7.95
N LEU A 80 -13.89 5.67 -8.53
CA LEU A 80 -13.42 5.77 -9.92
C LEU A 80 -14.55 5.74 -10.95
N THR A 81 -15.72 5.18 -10.59
CA THR A 81 -16.91 5.16 -11.48
C THR A 81 -17.91 6.28 -11.17
N SER A 82 -17.63 7.09 -10.15
CA SER A 82 -18.53 8.15 -9.71
C SER A 82 -18.35 9.42 -10.56
N ARG A 83 -19.35 10.30 -10.55
CA ARG A 83 -19.25 11.62 -11.22
C ARG A 83 -18.26 12.57 -10.55
N GLN A 84 -17.89 12.30 -9.31
CA GLN A 84 -16.94 13.07 -8.51
C GLN A 84 -15.75 12.17 -8.17
N ALA A 85 -15.20 11.51 -9.19
CA ALA A 85 -13.98 10.73 -9.03
C ALA A 85 -12.84 11.66 -8.58
N PRO A 86 -11.93 11.19 -7.71
CA PRO A 86 -10.74 11.96 -7.34
C PRO A 86 -9.82 12.16 -8.55
N ASP A 87 -9.07 13.26 -8.56
CA ASP A 87 -8.08 13.55 -9.61
C ASP A 87 -6.87 12.61 -9.51
N VAL A 88 -6.45 12.30 -8.28
CA VAL A 88 -5.31 11.39 -8.01
C VAL A 88 -5.69 10.37 -6.95
N VAL A 89 -5.22 9.14 -7.14
CA VAL A 89 -5.35 8.08 -6.12
C VAL A 89 -3.99 7.48 -5.81
N THR A 90 -3.71 7.23 -4.53
CA THR A 90 -2.62 6.31 -4.20
C THR A 90 -3.13 4.89 -4.39
N TRP A 91 -2.33 4.05 -5.06
CA TRP A 91 -2.72 2.68 -5.35
C TRP A 91 -1.53 1.74 -5.47
N PHE A 92 -1.78 0.51 -5.86
CA PHE A 92 -0.75 -0.49 -6.14
C PHE A 92 -0.56 -0.66 -7.64
N ALA A 93 0.70 -0.69 -8.06
CA ALA A 93 1.10 -1.08 -9.40
C ALA A 93 0.72 -2.55 -9.72
N GLY A 94 1.09 -3.01 -10.92
CA GLY A 94 0.81 -4.35 -11.42
C GLY A 94 -0.68 -4.55 -11.71
N TYR A 95 -1.16 -5.79 -11.52
CA TYR A 95 -2.53 -6.16 -11.90
C TYR A 95 -3.62 -5.30 -11.27
N ARG A 96 -3.40 -4.78 -10.06
CA ARG A 96 -4.36 -3.89 -9.37
C ARG A 96 -4.58 -2.58 -10.10
N MET A 97 -3.53 -1.97 -10.62
CA MET A 97 -3.62 -0.78 -11.46
C MET A 97 -4.14 -1.18 -12.86
N GLN A 98 -3.56 -2.23 -13.46
CA GLN A 98 -3.90 -2.66 -14.83
C GLN A 98 -5.38 -3.00 -14.99
N SER A 99 -6.02 -3.57 -13.96
CA SER A 99 -7.45 -3.85 -13.95
C SER A 99 -8.31 -2.58 -14.09
N PHE A 100 -7.89 -1.47 -13.50
CA PHE A 100 -8.58 -0.18 -13.66
C PHE A 100 -8.24 0.49 -14.99
N ALA A 101 -6.98 0.45 -15.44
CA ALA A 101 -6.57 0.96 -16.74
C ALA A 101 -7.34 0.26 -17.89
N LYS A 102 -7.43 -1.08 -17.84
CA LYS A 102 -8.23 -1.91 -18.77
C LYS A 102 -9.70 -1.52 -18.85
N ARG A 103 -10.26 -0.96 -17.78
CA ARG A 103 -11.66 -0.50 -17.70
C ARG A 103 -11.83 0.96 -18.12
N GLY A 104 -10.75 1.64 -18.51
CA GLY A 104 -10.75 3.07 -18.85
C GLY A 104 -11.00 3.98 -17.64
N LEU A 105 -10.63 3.52 -16.44
CA LEU A 105 -10.84 4.26 -15.19
C LEU A 105 -9.62 5.05 -14.72
N LEU A 106 -8.51 4.97 -15.46
CA LEU A 106 -7.28 5.71 -15.21
C LEU A 106 -6.83 6.36 -16.51
N GLU A 107 -6.21 7.54 -16.40
CA GLU A 107 -5.60 8.26 -17.52
C GLU A 107 -4.12 7.84 -17.65
N PRO A 108 -3.59 7.64 -18.87
CA PRO A 108 -2.16 7.42 -19.06
C PRO A 108 -1.38 8.70 -18.69
N ILE A 109 -0.20 8.52 -18.11
CA ILE A 109 0.64 9.60 -17.58
C ILE A 109 1.99 9.66 -18.30
N ASN A 110 2.05 9.26 -19.57
CA ASN A 110 3.30 9.13 -20.33
C ASN A 110 4.12 10.43 -20.39
N ASP A 111 3.45 11.57 -20.33
CA ASP A 111 4.00 12.92 -20.46
C ASP A 111 4.45 13.54 -19.12
N VAL A 112 4.15 12.90 -17.98
CA VAL A 112 4.44 13.47 -16.66
C VAL A 112 5.84 13.16 -16.14
N PHE A 113 6.61 12.31 -16.84
CA PHE A 113 7.92 11.88 -16.36
C PHE A 113 8.94 13.02 -16.44
N PRO A 114 9.50 13.44 -15.29
CA PRO A 114 10.70 14.28 -15.28
C PRO A 114 11.79 13.60 -16.13
N GLY A 115 12.71 14.36 -16.73
CA GLY A 115 13.77 13.76 -17.57
C GLY A 115 13.33 13.21 -18.93
N GLY A 116 12.03 13.23 -19.25
CA GLY A 116 11.49 12.99 -20.59
C GLY A 116 11.14 11.54 -20.92
N SER A 117 11.36 10.59 -20.00
CA SER A 117 10.83 9.22 -20.11
C SER A 117 10.86 8.49 -18.77
N PHE A 118 10.01 7.46 -18.62
CA PHE A 118 9.95 6.62 -17.43
C PHE A 118 11.32 6.03 -17.05
N GLU A 119 12.06 5.51 -18.03
CA GLU A 119 13.33 4.81 -17.81
C GLU A 119 14.50 5.73 -17.41
N VAL A 120 14.35 7.04 -17.57
CA VAL A 120 15.32 8.02 -17.03
C VAL A 120 15.15 8.15 -15.52
N GLU A 121 13.92 8.02 -15.03
CA GLU A 121 13.57 8.26 -13.63
C GLU A 121 13.52 6.96 -12.81
N PHE A 122 13.19 5.84 -13.45
CA PHE A 122 12.90 4.57 -12.77
C PHE A 122 13.58 3.37 -13.43
N PRO A 123 13.96 2.34 -12.66
CA PRO A 123 14.45 1.07 -13.20
C PRO A 123 13.46 0.42 -14.17
N GLN A 124 13.99 -0.24 -15.20
CA GLN A 124 13.18 -0.93 -16.22
C GLN A 124 12.20 -1.95 -15.63
N SER A 125 12.56 -2.60 -14.51
CA SER A 125 11.68 -3.56 -13.82
C SER A 125 10.37 -2.94 -13.33
N PHE A 126 10.34 -1.63 -13.07
CA PHE A 126 9.15 -0.93 -12.60
C PHE A 126 8.18 -0.64 -13.75
N LYS A 127 8.71 -0.49 -14.97
CA LYS A 127 7.91 -0.17 -16.15
C LYS A 127 6.82 -1.21 -16.38
N GLY A 128 7.17 -2.50 -16.29
CA GLY A 128 6.20 -3.59 -16.47
C GLY A 128 5.04 -3.53 -15.47
N ALA A 129 5.32 -3.20 -14.21
CA ALA A 129 4.29 -3.04 -13.19
C ALA A 129 3.48 -1.74 -13.35
N SER A 130 4.10 -0.69 -13.90
CA SER A 130 3.46 0.61 -14.10
C SER A 130 2.70 0.75 -15.42
N SER A 131 2.79 -0.23 -16.32
CA SER A 131 2.22 -0.15 -17.67
C SER A 131 0.98 -1.01 -17.87
N TYR A 132 0.13 -0.58 -18.79
CA TYR A 132 -0.94 -1.36 -19.39
C TYR A 132 -1.04 -1.00 -20.88
N ASP A 133 -1.12 -1.99 -21.77
CA ASP A 133 -1.27 -1.79 -23.22
C ASP A 133 -0.26 -0.81 -23.86
N GLY A 134 0.98 -0.80 -23.34
CA GLY A 134 2.07 0.05 -23.85
C GLY A 134 2.18 1.44 -23.21
N ASP A 135 1.15 1.89 -22.50
CA ASP A 135 1.12 3.18 -21.80
C ASP A 135 1.42 3.05 -20.31
N ILE A 136 1.91 4.13 -19.71
CA ILE A 136 2.21 4.22 -18.27
C ILE A 136 1.00 4.79 -17.54
N TYR A 137 0.58 4.15 -16.46
CA TYR A 137 -0.58 4.55 -15.65
C TYR A 137 -0.25 4.72 -14.16
N PHE A 138 1.00 4.53 -13.78
CA PHE A 138 1.41 4.53 -12.39
C PHE A 138 2.75 5.23 -12.20
N MET A 139 2.76 6.25 -11.33
CA MET A 139 3.98 6.91 -10.86
C MET A 139 4.53 6.14 -9.65
N PRO A 140 5.69 5.47 -9.75
CA PRO A 140 6.29 4.80 -8.61
C PRO A 140 6.63 5.81 -7.51
N GLN A 141 6.13 5.59 -6.30
CA GLN A 141 6.39 6.45 -5.13
C GLN A 141 7.28 5.77 -4.10
N SER A 142 7.14 4.46 -3.95
CA SER A 142 7.96 3.64 -3.08
C SER A 142 7.96 2.20 -3.59
N TRP A 143 8.91 1.41 -3.10
CA TRP A 143 8.99 -0.02 -3.32
C TRP A 143 9.46 -0.69 -2.03
N TYR A 144 9.09 -1.95 -1.86
CA TYR A 144 9.52 -2.76 -0.72
C TYR A 144 9.67 -4.21 -1.16
N TRP A 145 10.48 -4.95 -0.44
CA TRP A 145 10.61 -6.40 -0.57
C TRP A 145 9.91 -7.09 0.60
N TRP A 146 9.72 -8.40 0.47
CA TRP A 146 9.44 -9.23 1.63
C TRP A 146 10.66 -10.08 1.95
N ALA A 147 10.79 -10.42 3.22
CA ALA A 147 11.81 -11.30 3.73
C ALA A 147 11.29 -12.03 4.97
N VAL A 148 11.99 -13.12 5.33
CA VAL A 148 11.86 -13.69 6.67
C VAL A 148 12.75 -12.88 7.59
N TYR A 149 12.13 -11.99 8.36
CA TYR A 149 12.81 -11.23 9.41
C TYR A 149 12.97 -12.10 10.65
N TYR A 150 14.05 -11.94 11.39
CA TYR A 150 14.32 -12.70 12.60
C TYR A 150 14.75 -11.81 13.77
N ASN A 151 14.54 -12.30 14.99
CA ASN A 151 14.99 -11.63 16.20
C ASN A 151 16.44 -12.05 16.52
N LYS A 152 17.39 -11.13 16.35
CA LYS A 152 18.82 -11.38 16.57
C LYS A 152 19.14 -11.77 18.01
N ALA A 153 18.49 -11.16 18.99
CA ALA A 153 18.73 -11.49 20.39
C ALA A 153 18.29 -12.93 20.71
N VAL A 154 17.16 -13.38 20.14
CA VAL A 154 16.71 -14.78 20.24
C VAL A 154 17.70 -15.71 19.54
N PHE A 155 18.12 -15.39 18.31
CA PHE A 155 19.05 -16.23 17.56
C PHE A 155 20.39 -16.36 18.27
N ASN A 156 20.96 -15.25 18.74
CA ASN A 156 22.22 -15.23 19.49
C ASN A 156 22.11 -16.01 20.81
N ARG A 157 21.01 -15.84 21.56
CA ARG A 157 20.79 -16.55 22.83
C ARG A 157 20.72 -18.07 22.64
N LEU A 158 20.17 -18.52 21.51
CA LEU A 158 19.99 -19.94 21.20
C LEU A 158 21.11 -20.54 20.33
N GLY A 159 22.10 -19.74 19.93
CA GLY A 159 23.19 -20.17 19.05
C GLY A 159 22.71 -20.57 17.65
N LEU A 160 21.66 -19.92 17.14
CA LEU A 160 21.07 -20.19 15.83
C LEU A 160 21.84 -19.47 14.72
N SER A 161 22.01 -20.16 13.59
CA SER A 161 22.50 -19.56 12.34
C SER A 161 21.34 -19.24 11.41
N ILE A 162 21.54 -18.30 10.49
CA ILE A 162 20.55 -17.98 9.46
C ILE A 162 20.44 -19.20 8.52
N PRO A 163 19.24 -19.76 8.30
CA PRO A 163 19.07 -20.92 7.45
C PRO A 163 19.18 -20.53 5.96
N GLU A 164 19.94 -21.30 5.18
CA GLU A 164 20.07 -21.12 3.73
C GLU A 164 19.23 -22.14 2.94
N THR A 165 18.83 -23.23 3.61
CA THR A 165 18.01 -24.29 3.02
C THR A 165 16.72 -24.51 3.79
N TRP A 166 15.75 -25.19 3.16
CA TRP A 166 14.49 -25.54 3.82
C TRP A 166 14.69 -26.44 5.04
N ASP A 167 15.60 -27.42 4.97
CA ASP A 167 15.86 -28.32 6.09
C ASP A 167 16.51 -27.58 7.28
N GLU A 168 17.41 -26.64 7.01
CA GLU A 168 17.95 -25.75 8.04
C GLU A 168 16.86 -24.85 8.64
N PHE A 169 15.95 -24.32 7.81
CA PHE A 169 14.82 -23.53 8.28
C PHE A 169 13.92 -24.33 9.24
N LEU A 170 13.62 -25.59 8.91
CA LEU A 170 12.88 -26.49 9.79
C LEU A 170 13.67 -26.80 11.07
N ALA A 171 14.99 -26.95 10.99
CA ALA A 171 15.85 -27.18 12.16
C ALA A 171 15.85 -25.97 13.11
N VAL A 172 15.92 -24.74 12.57
CA VAL A 172 15.76 -23.50 13.35
C VAL A 172 14.39 -23.47 14.03
N CYS A 173 13.33 -23.83 13.29
CA CYS A 173 11.97 -23.89 13.86
C CYS A 173 11.87 -24.88 15.02
N GLU A 174 12.48 -26.06 14.90
CA GLU A 174 12.52 -27.05 15.98
C GLU A 174 13.22 -26.53 17.23
N VAL A 175 14.37 -25.86 17.08
CA VAL A 175 15.11 -25.30 18.22
C VAL A 175 14.30 -24.20 18.90
N LEU A 176 13.70 -23.28 18.14
CA LEU A 176 12.85 -22.22 18.69
C LEU A 176 11.69 -22.81 19.51
N LYS A 177 10.97 -23.76 18.92
CA LYS A 177 9.83 -24.44 19.55
C LYS A 177 10.21 -25.14 20.85
N ARG A 178 11.33 -25.88 20.87
CA ARG A 178 11.81 -26.60 22.06
C ARG A 178 12.19 -25.67 23.21
N ASN A 179 12.54 -24.43 22.90
CA ASN A 179 12.90 -23.40 23.87
C ASN A 179 11.72 -22.46 24.22
N GLY A 180 10.49 -22.82 23.85
CA GLY A 180 9.29 -22.06 24.18
C GLY A 180 9.12 -20.74 23.41
N VAL A 181 9.90 -20.54 22.35
CA VAL A 181 9.72 -19.42 21.41
C VAL A 181 8.89 -19.90 20.24
N SER A 182 7.86 -19.15 19.84
CA SER A 182 7.09 -19.50 18.65
C SER A 182 8.00 -19.39 17.42
N PRO A 183 8.17 -20.44 16.60
CA PRO A 183 9.10 -20.36 15.49
C PRO A 183 8.82 -19.23 14.52
N ILE A 184 7.55 -19.09 14.12
CA ILE A 184 7.11 -18.18 13.09
C ILE A 184 5.90 -17.39 13.60
N ALA A 185 5.99 -16.06 13.59
CA ALA A 185 4.85 -15.19 13.77
C ALA A 185 3.98 -15.17 12.50
N MET A 186 2.66 -15.07 12.68
CA MET A 186 1.68 -14.97 11.60
C MET A 186 0.46 -14.16 12.02
N GLY A 187 0.23 -12.99 11.43
CA GLY A 187 -1.04 -12.27 11.59
C GLY A 187 -1.98 -12.60 10.44
N ALA A 188 -2.85 -13.59 10.60
CA ALA A 188 -3.71 -14.11 9.52
C ALA A 188 -5.15 -13.55 9.54
N LYS A 189 -5.43 -12.53 10.35
CA LYS A 189 -6.71 -11.83 10.35
C LYS A 189 -6.98 -11.17 8.99
N GLU A 190 -5.98 -10.48 8.44
CA GLU A 190 -6.00 -10.03 7.06
C GLU A 190 -5.42 -11.11 6.14
N THR A 191 -6.20 -11.62 5.21
CA THR A 191 -5.83 -12.81 4.42
C THR A 191 -4.63 -12.59 3.47
N TRP A 192 -4.22 -11.33 3.23
CA TRP A 192 -3.10 -11.03 2.35
C TRP A 192 -1.75 -11.48 2.91
N THR A 193 -1.60 -11.62 4.24
CA THR A 193 -0.37 -12.13 4.85
C THR A 193 -0.18 -13.62 4.54
N VAL A 194 -1.28 -14.39 4.57
CA VAL A 194 -1.32 -15.79 4.14
C VAL A 194 -1.07 -15.89 2.63
N GLY A 195 -1.59 -14.93 1.86
CA GLY A 195 -1.27 -14.77 0.44
C GLY A 195 0.23 -14.58 0.19
N GLY A 196 0.90 -13.70 0.95
CA GLY A 196 2.35 -13.50 0.83
C GLY A 196 3.17 -14.75 1.13
N TRP A 197 2.75 -15.55 2.11
CA TRP A 197 3.32 -16.89 2.34
C TRP A 197 3.15 -17.82 1.14
N PHE A 198 1.96 -17.86 0.57
CA PHE A 198 1.71 -18.62 -0.65
C PHE A 198 2.60 -18.14 -1.80
N ASP A 199 2.71 -16.83 -2.02
CA ASP A 199 3.45 -16.26 -3.15
C ASP A 199 4.95 -16.63 -3.10
N TYR A 200 5.58 -16.45 -1.93
CA TYR A 200 6.99 -16.78 -1.75
C TYR A 200 7.25 -18.28 -1.77
N MET A 201 6.40 -19.08 -1.12
CA MET A 201 6.54 -20.55 -1.15
C MET A 201 6.29 -21.10 -2.55
N ASN A 202 5.33 -20.56 -3.29
CA ASN A 202 5.04 -21.00 -4.65
C ASN A 202 6.20 -20.66 -5.58
N SER A 203 6.75 -19.45 -5.46
CA SER A 203 7.92 -19.01 -6.23
C SER A 203 9.15 -19.87 -5.91
N ALA A 204 9.37 -20.22 -4.64
CA ALA A 204 10.48 -21.09 -4.23
C ALA A 204 10.34 -22.54 -4.74
N VAL A 205 9.12 -23.09 -4.71
CA VAL A 205 8.85 -24.49 -5.07
C VAL A 205 8.76 -24.68 -6.59
N ASN A 206 8.11 -23.75 -7.29
CA ASN A 206 7.74 -23.91 -8.70
C ASN A 206 8.44 -22.90 -9.64
N GLY A 207 9.17 -21.93 -9.10
CA GLY A 207 9.83 -20.88 -9.87
C GLY A 207 8.96 -19.63 -10.07
N GLY A 208 9.61 -18.47 -10.25
CA GLY A 208 8.94 -17.19 -10.41
C GLY A 208 8.09 -17.09 -11.68
N GLU A 209 8.52 -17.69 -12.79
CA GLU A 209 7.74 -17.71 -14.04
C GLU A 209 6.42 -18.45 -13.87
N PHE A 210 6.44 -19.63 -13.22
CA PHE A 210 5.22 -20.36 -12.90
C PHE A 210 4.28 -19.54 -12.03
N HIS A 211 4.82 -18.89 -10.99
CA HIS A 211 4.01 -18.05 -10.10
C HIS A 211 3.37 -16.86 -10.84
N GLN A 212 4.10 -16.26 -11.78
CA GLN A 212 3.58 -15.19 -12.63
C GLN A 212 2.45 -15.68 -13.54
N GLN A 213 2.63 -16.80 -14.24
CA GLN A 213 1.60 -17.39 -15.10
C GLN A 213 0.34 -17.77 -14.31
N LEU A 214 0.51 -18.30 -13.09
CA LEU A 214 -0.58 -18.60 -12.17
C LEU A 214 -1.37 -17.34 -11.80
N THR A 215 -0.69 -16.26 -11.39
CA THR A 215 -1.35 -15.01 -10.96
C THR A 215 -1.99 -14.24 -12.11
N MET A 216 -1.52 -14.44 -13.35
CA MET A 216 -2.17 -13.95 -14.57
C MET A 216 -3.40 -14.78 -15.00
N GLY A 217 -3.63 -15.93 -14.36
CA GLY A 217 -4.74 -16.83 -14.69
C GLY A 217 -4.47 -17.72 -15.91
N GLU A 218 -3.24 -17.79 -16.39
CA GLU A 218 -2.83 -18.66 -17.50
C GLU A 218 -2.72 -20.13 -17.05
N ILE A 219 -2.35 -20.34 -15.78
CA ILE A 219 -2.35 -21.64 -15.12
C ILE A 219 -3.53 -21.68 -14.12
N PRO A 220 -4.33 -22.77 -14.10
CA PRO A 220 -5.41 -22.88 -13.13
C PRO A 220 -4.85 -23.17 -11.72
N TYR A 221 -5.46 -22.58 -10.70
CA TYR A 221 -5.12 -22.87 -9.29
C TYR A 221 -5.37 -24.33 -8.86
N THR A 222 -6.04 -25.13 -9.70
CA THR A 222 -6.21 -26.58 -9.51
C THR A 222 -5.01 -27.40 -9.99
N ASP A 223 -3.97 -26.78 -10.58
CA ASP A 223 -2.76 -27.46 -11.02
C ASP A 223 -2.08 -28.20 -9.84
N PRO A 224 -1.64 -29.47 -10.01
CA PRO A 224 -0.99 -30.23 -8.94
C PRO A 224 0.24 -29.56 -8.32
N ARG A 225 0.96 -28.71 -9.05
CA ARG A 225 2.11 -27.94 -8.52
C ARG A 225 1.69 -26.91 -7.48
N VAL A 226 0.48 -26.37 -7.59
CA VAL A 226 -0.11 -25.47 -6.58
C VAL A 226 -0.41 -26.23 -5.29
N ARG A 227 -0.93 -27.47 -5.40
CA ARG A 227 -1.12 -28.35 -4.25
C ARG A 227 0.20 -28.58 -3.50
N LYS A 228 1.31 -28.79 -4.23
CA LYS A 228 2.63 -29.00 -3.62
C LYS A 228 3.05 -27.82 -2.74
N THR A 229 2.78 -26.58 -3.15
CA THR A 229 3.03 -25.39 -2.31
C THR A 229 2.25 -25.45 -1.00
N PHE A 230 0.97 -25.80 -1.04
CA PHE A 230 0.15 -25.92 0.16
C PHE A 230 0.60 -27.04 1.10
N GLU A 231 1.18 -28.13 0.59
CA GLU A 231 1.75 -29.19 1.45
C GLU A 231 2.83 -28.64 2.38
N TYR A 232 3.69 -27.74 1.92
CA TYR A 232 4.71 -27.10 2.79
C TYR A 232 4.09 -26.21 3.86
N LEU A 233 3.09 -25.38 3.49
CA LEU A 233 2.39 -24.52 4.45
C LEU A 233 1.62 -25.32 5.50
N ILE A 234 1.01 -26.44 5.08
CA ILE A 234 0.32 -27.39 5.96
C ILE A 234 1.33 -28.05 6.91
N ASP A 235 2.50 -28.46 6.42
CA ASP A 235 3.55 -29.07 7.25
C ASP A 235 4.00 -28.11 8.37
N LEU A 236 4.28 -26.84 8.05
CA LEU A 236 4.61 -25.82 9.06
C LEU A 236 3.50 -25.67 10.12
N SER A 237 2.24 -25.65 9.67
CA SER A 237 1.08 -25.53 10.56
C SER A 237 0.90 -26.75 11.46
N GLN A 238 0.96 -27.97 10.90
CA GLN A 238 0.78 -29.22 11.64
C GLN A 238 1.92 -29.47 12.63
N ARG A 239 3.13 -29.01 12.30
CA ARG A 239 4.26 -29.01 13.24
C ARG A 239 4.11 -27.97 14.35
N GLY A 240 3.10 -27.09 14.29
CA GLY A 240 2.86 -26.06 15.29
C GLY A 240 3.97 -25.01 15.32
N TYR A 241 4.50 -24.65 14.15
CA TYR A 241 5.53 -23.61 14.04
C TYR A 241 4.97 -22.20 14.00
N PHE A 242 3.71 -22.04 13.62
CA PHE A 242 2.99 -20.78 13.83
C PHE A 242 2.53 -20.66 15.28
N GLN A 243 2.50 -19.45 15.79
CA GLN A 243 1.96 -19.20 17.12
C GLN A 243 0.46 -19.55 17.20
N PRO A 244 -0.06 -19.94 18.37
CA PRO A 244 -1.48 -20.24 18.55
C PRO A 244 -2.40 -19.08 18.15
N ASN A 245 -3.58 -19.41 17.63
CA ASN A 245 -4.61 -18.43 17.23
C ASN A 245 -4.14 -17.39 16.20
N ALA A 246 -3.16 -17.71 15.35
CA ALA A 246 -2.64 -16.81 14.31
C ALA A 246 -3.73 -16.10 13.47
N THR A 247 -4.88 -16.75 13.24
CA THR A 247 -6.03 -16.19 12.51
C THR A 247 -6.74 -15.04 13.23
N SER A 248 -6.49 -14.85 14.53
CA SER A 248 -7.07 -13.77 15.33
C SER A 248 -6.18 -12.52 15.39
N TYR A 249 -4.90 -12.64 15.02
CA TYR A 249 -3.93 -11.55 15.06
C TYR A 249 -3.96 -10.76 13.76
N ALA A 250 -4.06 -9.43 13.87
CA ALA A 250 -3.65 -8.54 12.80
C ALA A 250 -2.14 -8.64 12.56
N TRP A 251 -1.68 -8.28 11.37
CA TRP A 251 -0.26 -8.38 11.03
C TRP A 251 0.67 -7.57 11.96
N GLN A 252 0.22 -6.41 12.45
CA GLN A 252 0.97 -5.58 13.40
C GLN A 252 1.04 -6.22 14.80
N GLU A 253 -0.06 -6.86 15.22
CA GLU A 253 -0.12 -7.58 16.50
C GLU A 253 0.85 -8.76 16.48
N ALA A 254 0.91 -9.50 15.35
CA ALA A 254 1.89 -10.57 15.16
C ALA A 254 3.34 -10.05 15.07
N ALA A 255 3.57 -8.88 14.47
CA ALA A 255 4.90 -8.26 14.42
C ALA A 255 5.45 -7.98 15.84
N THR A 256 4.58 -7.64 16.78
CA THR A 256 4.97 -7.41 18.18
C THR A 256 5.58 -8.66 18.83
N LEU A 257 5.16 -9.87 18.43
CA LEU A 257 5.74 -11.12 18.93
C LEU A 257 7.19 -11.29 18.49
N LEU A 258 7.50 -10.92 17.24
CA LEU A 258 8.87 -10.88 16.73
C LEU A 258 9.71 -9.87 17.52
N PHE A 259 9.20 -8.65 17.70
CA PHE A 259 9.93 -7.58 18.38
C PHE A 259 10.27 -7.94 19.84
N LYS A 260 9.34 -8.57 20.54
CA LYS A 260 9.53 -9.00 21.94
C LYS A 260 10.32 -10.31 22.08
N GLY A 261 10.59 -11.00 20.98
CA GLY A 261 11.24 -12.31 20.98
C GLY A 261 10.35 -13.46 21.46
N ASP A 262 9.03 -13.24 21.51
CA ASP A 262 8.02 -14.28 21.72
C ASP A 262 7.87 -15.18 20.48
N ALA A 263 8.22 -14.63 19.30
CA ALA A 263 8.43 -15.35 18.07
C ALA A 263 9.83 -15.11 17.51
N GLY A 264 10.42 -16.14 16.88
CA GLY A 264 11.79 -16.08 16.37
C GLY A 264 11.91 -15.48 14.97
N MET A 265 10.91 -15.70 14.11
CA MET A 265 10.92 -15.26 12.71
C MET A 265 9.55 -14.74 12.26
N TYR A 266 9.51 -13.91 11.22
CA TYR A 266 8.29 -13.45 10.57
C TYR A 266 8.52 -13.16 9.09
N LEU A 267 7.81 -13.87 8.19
CA LEU A 267 7.75 -13.49 6.78
C LEU A 267 6.80 -12.30 6.61
N MET A 268 7.35 -11.15 6.24
CA MET A 268 6.60 -9.91 6.08
C MET A 268 7.24 -8.99 5.04
N GLY A 269 6.53 -7.95 4.61
CA GLY A 269 7.14 -6.85 3.87
C GLY A 269 8.03 -5.97 4.75
N GLN A 270 8.99 -5.27 4.13
CA GLN A 270 9.91 -4.37 4.83
C GLN A 270 9.22 -3.29 5.67
N PHE A 271 7.97 -2.92 5.34
CA PHE A 271 7.13 -2.06 6.15
C PHE A 271 6.87 -2.58 7.58
N VAL A 272 7.26 -3.82 7.91
CA VAL A 272 7.29 -4.31 9.31
C VAL A 272 8.13 -3.39 10.22
N PHE A 273 9.15 -2.74 9.68
CA PHE A 273 9.97 -1.77 10.41
C PHE A 273 9.24 -0.45 10.70
N ASP A 274 8.14 -0.15 10.01
CA ASP A 274 7.37 1.09 10.23
C ASP A 274 6.60 1.01 11.57
N VAL A 275 6.27 -0.20 12.03
CA VAL A 275 5.57 -0.47 13.29
C VAL A 275 6.49 -0.95 14.42
N ALA A 276 7.78 -1.13 14.14
CA ALA A 276 8.76 -1.57 15.13
C ALA A 276 9.08 -0.43 16.13
N PRO A 277 9.06 -0.69 17.45
CA PRO A 277 9.54 0.26 18.45
C PRO A 277 10.99 0.69 18.18
N ALA A 278 11.28 1.98 18.32
CA ALA A 278 12.57 2.55 17.93
C ALA A 278 13.78 1.87 18.62
N ASP A 279 13.61 1.47 19.87
CA ASP A 279 14.60 0.76 20.68
C ASP A 279 14.81 -0.70 20.27
N LEU A 280 13.83 -1.32 19.60
CA LEU A 280 13.87 -2.73 19.19
C LEU A 280 14.20 -2.92 17.70
N LYS A 281 14.17 -1.85 16.88
CA LYS A 281 14.52 -1.93 15.44
C LYS A 281 15.90 -2.54 15.20
N GLY A 282 16.86 -2.21 16.07
CA GLY A 282 18.24 -2.71 15.97
C GLY A 282 18.36 -4.22 16.22
N ASP A 283 17.37 -4.87 16.81
CA ASP A 283 17.37 -6.30 17.12
C ASP A 283 16.69 -7.17 16.05
N ILE A 284 16.10 -6.53 15.03
CA ILE A 284 15.48 -7.21 13.89
C ILE A 284 16.39 -7.09 12.67
N ASP A 285 16.45 -8.16 11.89
CA ASP A 285 17.18 -8.25 10.63
C ASP A 285 16.43 -9.18 9.66
#